data_AF-A0A3D3PAV8-F1
#
_entry.id   AF-A0A3D3PAV8-F1
#
_cell.length_a   1.000
_cell.length_b   1.000
_cell.length_c   1.000
_cell.angle_alpha   90.00
_cell.angle_beta   90.00
_cell.angle_gamma   90.00
#
_symmetry.space_group_name_H-M   'P 1'
#
loop_
_entity.id
_entity.type
_entity.pdbx_description
1 polymer ?
#
loop_
_entity_poly.entity_id
_entity_poly.type
_entity_poly.pdbx_seq_one_letter_code
_entity_poly.pdbx_strand_id
1 'polypeptide(L)' 'MIRTVLIPNNTDVHLSIPDNYVGRKIEVMCYPLDELVEESEYTPPKSMASFRGVLSSAEADQLQEYVKKSREEWDRDF' A
#
# COMPACT_ATOMS: atom_id res chain seq x y z
N MET A 1 -23.86 -0.24 -8.55
CA MET A 1 -22.85 -0.98 -9.34
C MET A 1 -22.89 -2.42 -8.84
N ILE A 2 -23.30 -3.37 -9.69
CA ILE A 2 -23.30 -4.79 -9.31
C ILE A 2 -21.93 -5.32 -9.74
N ARG A 3 -21.05 -5.62 -8.78
CA ARG A 3 -19.77 -6.30 -9.03
C ARG A 3 -19.92 -7.73 -8.55
N THR A 4 -19.90 -8.68 -9.47
CA THR A 4 -19.90 -10.10 -9.15
C THR A 4 -18.49 -10.64 -9.33
N VAL A 5 -17.92 -11.19 -8.27
CA VAL A 5 -16.69 -11.96 -8.32
C VAL A 5 -17.09 -13.43 -8.38
N LEU A 6 -16.65 -14.12 -9.42
CA LEU A 6 -16.89 -15.55 -9.60
C LEU A 6 -15.59 -16.22 -9.98
N ILE A 7 -15.45 -17.48 -9.55
CA ILE A 7 -14.36 -18.36 -9.97
C ILE A 7 -14.97 -19.29 -11.02
N PRO A 8 -14.59 -19.17 -12.30
CA PRO A 8 -15.17 -19.99 -13.36
C PRO A 8 -14.67 -21.44 -13.25
N ASN A 9 -15.58 -22.38 -12.97
CA ASN A 9 -15.28 -23.82 -12.98
C ASN A 9 -15.43 -24.43 -14.39
N ASN A 10 -16.08 -23.71 -15.30
CA ASN A 10 -16.33 -24.08 -16.69
C ASN A 10 -16.02 -22.87 -17.59
N THR A 11 -15.90 -23.13 -18.89
CA THR A 11 -15.61 -22.10 -19.91
C THR A 11 -16.76 -21.11 -20.12
N ASP A 12 -17.98 -21.48 -19.72
CA ASP A 12 -19.19 -20.70 -19.94
C ASP A 12 -19.69 -20.07 -18.62
N VAL A 13 -20.02 -18.77 -18.67
CA VAL A 13 -20.60 -18.03 -17.56
C VAL A 13 -21.96 -17.48 -17.99
N HIS A 14 -23.02 -17.91 -17.31
CA HIS A 14 -24.37 -17.39 -17.53
C HIS A 14 -24.69 -16.28 -16.52
N LEU A 15 -25.00 -15.08 -17.03
CA LEU A 15 -25.40 -13.93 -16.20
C LEU A 15 -26.86 -13.57 -16.49
N SER A 16 -27.74 -13.74 -15.51
CA SER A 16 -29.12 -13.28 -15.59
C SER A 16 -29.18 -11.78 -15.27
N ILE A 17 -29.67 -10.98 -16.22
CA ILE A 17 -29.79 -9.53 -16.09
C ILE A 17 -31.13 -9.19 -15.41
N PRO A 18 -31.16 -8.42 -14.32
CA PRO A 18 -32.41 -8.02 -13.69
C PRO A 18 -33.22 -7.05 -14.55
N ASP A 19 -34.56 -7.11 -14.45
CA ASP A 19 -35.51 -6.37 -15.32
C ASP A 19 -35.26 -4.85 -15.35
N ASN A 20 -34.76 -4.27 -14.27
CA ASN A 20 -34.47 -2.84 -14.16
C ASN A 20 -33.28 -2.37 -15.02
N TYR A 21 -32.48 -3.28 -15.58
CA TYR A 21 -31.37 -2.98 -16.48
C TYR A 21 -31.73 -3.17 -17.96
N VAL A 22 -32.91 -3.73 -18.27
CA VAL A 22 -33.38 -3.91 -19.65
C VAL A 22 -33.58 -2.55 -20.32
N GLY A 23 -32.95 -2.35 -21.49
CA GLY A 23 -33.00 -1.09 -22.24
C GLY A 23 -31.93 -0.06 -21.86
N ARG A 24 -31.01 -0.38 -20.95
CA ARG A 24 -29.86 0.46 -20.58
C ARG A 24 -28.57 -0.08 -21.19
N LYS A 25 -27.59 0.80 -21.43
CA LYS A 25 -26.24 0.38 -21.84
C LYS A 25 -25.52 -0.22 -20.64
N ILE A 26 -25.09 -1.48 -20.76
CA ILE A 26 -24.36 -2.21 -19.73
C ILE A 26 -22.96 -2.50 -20.25
N GLU A 27 -21.96 -2.29 -19.41
CA GLU A 27 -20.58 -2.67 -19.67
C GLU A 27 -20.23 -3.87 -18.78
N VAL A 28 -19.67 -4.93 -19.39
CA VAL A 28 -19.23 -6.14 -18.68
C VAL A 28 -17.73 -6.27 -18.90
N MET A 29 -16.97 -6.24 -17.80
CA MET A 29 -15.52 -6.39 -17.82
C MET A 29 -15.14 -7.68 -17.09
N CYS A 30 -14.31 -8.50 -17.74
CA CYS A 30 -13.71 -9.69 -17.15
C CYS A 30 -12.20 -9.49 -17.09
N TYR A 31 -11.63 -9.64 -15.90
CA TYR A 31 -10.19 -9.58 -15.68
C TYR A 31 -9.82 -10.59 -14.58
N PRO A 32 -8.66 -11.25 -14.69
CA PRO A 32 -8.16 -12.09 -13.62
C PRO A 32 -7.88 -11.24 -12.37
N LEU A 33 -8.32 -11.71 -11.20
CA LEU A 33 -8.02 -11.05 -9.93
C LEU A 33 -6.63 -11.40 -9.41
N ASP A 34 -6.05 -12.50 -9.88
CA ASP A 34 -4.74 -12.98 -9.44
C ASP A 34 -3.60 -12.05 -9.91
N GLU A 35 -3.81 -11.30 -10.98
CA GLU A 35 -2.87 -10.29 -11.50
C GLU A 35 -2.99 -8.94 -10.77
N LEU A 36 -4.05 -8.72 -9.98
CA LEU A 36 -4.27 -7.49 -9.21
C LEU A 36 -3.69 -7.53 -7.81
N VAL A 37 -2.97 -8.60 -7.46
CA VAL A 37 -1.93 -8.49 -6.45
C VAL A 37 -0.79 -7.72 -7.11
N GLU A 38 -0.98 -6.40 -7.30
CA GLU A 38 0.16 -5.52 -7.15
C GLU A 38 0.78 -5.96 -5.85
N GLU A 39 2.02 -6.46 -5.91
CA GLU A 39 2.85 -6.59 -4.74
C GLU A 39 2.72 -5.23 -4.04
N SER A 40 1.89 -5.16 -3.01
CA SER A 40 2.13 -4.21 -1.95
C SER A 40 3.47 -4.68 -1.44
N GLU A 41 4.54 -4.17 -2.05
CA GLU A 41 5.90 -4.53 -1.70
C GLU A 41 5.91 -4.41 -0.19
N TYR A 42 5.95 -5.54 0.48
CA TYR A 42 6.00 -5.57 1.92
C TYR A 42 7.31 -4.89 2.22
N THR A 43 7.25 -3.59 2.50
CA THR A 43 8.40 -2.79 2.84
C THR A 43 8.56 -3.03 4.32
N PRO A 44 9.51 -3.90 4.74
CA PRO A 44 9.75 -4.08 6.16
C PRO A 44 10.05 -2.70 6.76
N PRO A 45 9.64 -2.44 8.01
CA PRO A 45 9.93 -1.17 8.66
C PRO A 45 11.44 -0.91 8.55
N LYS A 46 11.79 0.21 7.90
CA LYS A 46 13.20 0.56 7.66
C LYS A 46 13.90 0.71 9.00
N SER A 47 14.87 -0.15 9.25
CA SER A 47 15.72 -0.04 10.44
C SER A 47 16.76 1.06 10.23
N MET A 48 17.35 1.61 11.31
CA MET A 48 18.43 2.60 11.20
C MET A 48 19.62 2.10 10.36
N ALA A 49 19.84 0.79 10.32
CA ALA A 49 20.87 0.18 9.48
C ALA A 49 20.59 0.35 7.97
N SER A 50 19.33 0.49 7.56
CA SER A 50 18.93 0.74 6.18
C SER A 50 19.36 2.13 5.67
N PHE A 51 19.75 3.04 6.57
CA PHE A 51 20.25 4.37 6.25
C PHE A 51 21.79 4.48 6.38
N ARG A 52 22.49 3.35 6.60
CA ARG A 52 23.95 3.32 6.74
C ARG A 52 24.62 3.72 5.43
N GLY A 53 25.48 4.74 5.49
CA GLY A 53 26.21 5.26 4.32
C GLY A 53 25.53 6.42 3.60
N VAL A 54 24.36 6.88 4.06
CA VAL A 54 23.70 8.10 3.54
C VAL A 54 24.33 9.37 4.14
N LEU A 55 24.80 9.29 5.38
CA LEU A 55 25.48 10.37 6.08
C LEU A 55 26.97 10.05 6.25
N SER A 56 27.82 11.05 6.11
CA SER A 56 29.21 10.94 6.54
C SER A 56 29.27 10.78 8.07
N SER A 57 30.39 10.26 8.60
CA SER A 57 30.55 10.11 10.06
C SER A 57 30.42 11.44 10.79
N ALA A 58 30.98 12.51 10.23
CA ALA A 58 30.91 13.85 10.80
C ALA A 58 29.47 14.40 10.87
N GLU A 59 28.68 14.22 9.82
CA GLU A 59 27.28 14.65 9.79
C GLU A 59 26.41 13.81 10.74
N ALA A 60 26.72 12.53 10.89
CA ALA A 60 26.03 11.65 11.84
C ALA A 60 26.30 12.07 13.30
N ASP A 61 27.55 12.42 13.63
CA ASP A 61 27.92 12.90 14.96
C ASP A 61 27.21 14.23 15.29
N GLN A 62 27.19 15.17 14.34
CA GLN A 62 26.47 16.45 14.51
C GLN A 62 24.96 16.25 14.71
N LEU A 63 24.35 15.36 13.94
CA LEU A 63 22.93 15.01 14.11
C LEU A 63 22.68 14.41 15.51
N GLN A 64 23.57 13.54 15.96
CA GLN A 64 23.45 12.91 17.27
C GLN A 64 23.60 13.92 18.42
N GLU A 65 24.51 14.88 18.31
CA GLU A 65 24.66 15.98 19.25
C GLU A 65 23.42 16.88 19.30
N TYR A 66 22.87 17.24 18.13
CA TYR A 66 21.64 18.01 18.04
C TYR A 66 20.47 17.30 18.74
N VAL A 67 20.27 16.00 18.48
CA VAL A 67 19.20 15.21 19.10
C VAL A 67 19.35 15.15 20.63
N LYS A 68 20.58 14.96 21.13
CA LYS A 68 20.85 14.97 22.59
C LYS A 68 20.48 16.31 23.20
N LYS A 69 20.95 17.41 22.60
CA LYS A 69 20.66 18.76 23.09
C LYS A 69 19.16 19.06 23.10
N SER A 70 18.44 18.73 22.02
CA SER A 70 17.00 18.88 21.97
C SER A 70 16.30 18.07 23.05
N ARG A 71 16.79 16.88 23.38
CA ARG A 71 16.23 16.06 24.45
C ARG A 71 16.47 16.67 25.84
N GLU A 72 17.69 17.12 26.11
CA GLU A 72 18.05 17.82 27.34
C GLU A 72 17.26 19.11 27.55
N GLU A 73 16.98 19.84 26.47
CA GLU A 73 16.13 21.03 26.50
C GLU A 73 14.69 20.71 26.92
N TRP A 74 14.15 19.57 26.50
CA TRP A 74 12.80 19.12 26.88
C TRP A 74 12.75 18.57 28.31
N ASP A 75 13.82 17.90 28.75
CA ASP A 75 13.92 17.36 30.11
C ASP A 75 14.27 18.45 31.16
N ARG A 76 14.62 19.68 30.74
CA ARG A 76 14.93 20.82 31.64
C ARG A 76 13.70 21.43 32.31
N ASP A 77 12.52 21.30 31.70
CA ASP A 77 11.28 21.91 32.17
C ASP A 77 10.43 20.94 33.05
N PHE A 78 11.03 19.85 33.54
CA PHE A 78 10.46 18.88 34.48
C PHE A 78 11.22 18.82 35.81
#